data_AF-A0A965S3M3-F1
#
_entry.id   AF-A0A965S3M3-F1
#
_cell.length_a   1.000
_cell.length_b   1.000
_cell.length_c   1.000
_cell.angle_alpha   90.00
_cell.angle_beta   90.00
_cell.angle_gamma   90.00
#
_symmetry.space_group_name_H-M   'P 1'
#
loop_
_entity.id
_entity.type
_entity.pdbx_description
1 polymer ?
#
loop_
_entity_poly.entity_id
_entity_poly.type
_entity_poly.pdbx_seq_one_letter_code
_entity_poly.pdbx_strand_id
1 'polypeptide(L)'
;METEMILCDTAAERAILAGICHYGEDAYLDIADIIQPSSFTIDSNGIIFECLKQICEKNSKPQIDIASIYSVAQELGFSNILSKKEEAQHLKAIIDFPVSLENVRKFAAKVRKLEIARLLRKQLDNAQEKLLEITGSEPISSIIGLAEDSIFNFTSLLNDTDGSPETIGSTIDEYIKSLEENKIDQVGIPTGFPIYDQAIGGGLRKGTINVIGARPKCQPLFSKILTPKGWITYKDIKKGDVVSHPDGGTTVVVDVFETGYKDVYEFIFNDNSKTVACEEHRWKTKSRRWSSYETLSWQDMRSLSAGCRDFLYEQDRPKWQFPITKPIYFENKSNSIDPYLLGLLLSDGCITHSVGFSSADKFIVNKIRKIVNRKNYHIKKCDKYTYRITRGIKGQKNIYKEELKKLELYGKNSYTKFIPTDYIYTSIKDRIKLLNGLMDGDGSSDFKGNIEYSTTSYKLAENIVELVRSLGGLAKFKKRKTKCNGKYFESYRLRASFNDNSICFSLPRKKARCSKRIKPTIKRTLKEVKYIGKMQTRCIKVSACDEMYITDDYIVTKNTGKTLLSDNMGKNIAQLGIPVLNMD
;
A
#
# COMPACT_ATOMS: atom_id res chain seq x y z
N MET A 1 31.15 14.76 47.42
CA MET A 1 32.21 15.56 46.78
C MET A 1 31.53 16.83 46.31
N GLU A 2 31.78 17.94 46.99
CA GLU A 2 31.37 19.27 46.51
C GLU A 2 32.09 19.50 45.18
N THR A 3 31.37 19.34 44.08
CA THR A 3 31.88 19.64 42.75
C THR A 3 31.96 21.16 42.65
N GLU A 4 33.17 21.72 42.71
CA GLU A 4 33.42 23.13 42.41
C GLU A 4 32.63 23.56 41.17
N MET A 5 32.06 24.77 41.21
CA MET A 5 31.31 25.37 40.10
C MET A 5 32.22 25.60 38.88
N ILE A 6 32.47 24.55 38.09
CA ILE A 6 33.30 24.58 36.87
C ILE A 6 32.63 25.41 35.75
N LEU A 7 31.32 25.69 35.84
CA LEU A 7 30.52 26.33 34.79
C LEU A 7 30.25 27.84 35.00
N CYS A 8 31.12 28.56 35.72
CA CYS A 8 31.04 30.02 35.89
C CYS A 8 32.40 30.69 35.68
N ASP A 9 32.40 31.93 35.19
CA ASP A 9 33.59 32.78 35.11
C ASP A 9 33.21 34.22 35.50
N THR A 10 33.30 34.49 36.80
CA THR A 10 32.91 35.78 37.38
C THR A 10 33.85 36.92 36.96
N ALA A 11 35.09 36.61 36.59
CA ALA A 11 36.04 37.60 36.06
C ALA A 11 35.66 38.01 34.64
N ALA A 12 35.28 37.06 33.78
CA ALA A 12 34.78 37.35 32.44
C ALA A 12 33.48 38.14 32.46
N GLU A 13 32.54 37.80 33.35
CA GLU A 13 31.30 38.57 33.53
C GLU A 13 31.56 40.04 33.93
N ARG A 14 32.48 40.26 34.89
CA ARG A 14 32.89 41.62 35.29
C ARG A 14 33.55 42.37 34.14
N ALA A 15 34.42 41.71 33.38
CA ALA A 15 35.10 42.30 32.22
C ALA A 15 34.11 42.75 31.12
N ILE A 16 33.03 42.00 30.89
CA ILE A 16 31.98 42.38 29.94
C ILE A 16 31.28 43.67 30.39
N LEU A 17 30.81 43.71 31.64
CA LEU A 17 30.12 44.89 32.18
C LEU A 17 31.02 46.12 32.23
N ALA A 18 32.28 45.94 32.65
CA ALA A 18 33.29 47.00 32.64
C ALA A 18 33.56 47.52 31.22
N GLY A 19 33.58 46.63 30.23
CA GLY A 19 33.76 46.97 28.82
C GLY A 19 32.64 47.86 28.30
N ILE A 20 31.39 47.54 28.62
CA ILE A 20 30.25 48.39 28.28
C ILE A 20 30.34 49.73 29.03
N CYS A 21 30.69 49.74 30.32
CA CYS A 21 30.82 50.99 31.09
C CYS A 21 31.91 51.93 30.53
N HIS A 22 33.04 51.39 30.06
CA HIS A 22 34.17 52.20 29.54
C HIS A 22 34.00 52.65 28.09
N TYR A 23 33.45 51.78 27.25
CA TYR A 23 33.41 51.99 25.80
C TYR A 23 31.98 52.22 25.26
N GLY A 24 30.97 52.13 26.11
CA GLY A 24 29.59 52.48 25.80
C GLY A 24 28.96 51.59 24.71
N GLU A 25 28.28 52.25 23.78
CA GLU A 25 27.54 51.63 22.68
C GLU A 25 28.43 50.71 21.80
N ASP A 26 29.68 51.09 21.56
CA ASP A 26 30.61 50.32 20.72
C ASP A 26 30.90 48.92 21.31
N ALA A 27 31.10 48.83 22.64
CA ALA A 27 31.28 47.54 23.30
C ALA A 27 29.99 46.74 23.43
N TYR A 28 28.84 47.41 23.58
CA TYR A 28 27.53 46.74 23.64
C TYR A 28 27.18 46.10 22.29
N LEU A 29 27.30 46.83 21.19
CA LEU A 29 26.99 46.34 19.84
C LEU A 29 27.84 45.13 19.45
N ASP A 30 29.09 45.06 19.92
CA ASP A 30 30.01 43.95 19.63
C ASP A 30 29.64 42.63 20.34
N ILE A 31 28.76 42.68 21.34
CA ILE A 31 28.36 41.51 22.15
C ILE A 31 26.85 41.29 22.25
N ALA A 32 26.03 42.20 21.74
CA ALA A 32 24.56 42.17 21.86
C ALA A 32 23.93 40.92 21.21
N ASP A 33 24.59 40.35 20.20
CA ASP A 33 24.23 39.09 19.54
C ASP A 33 24.65 37.84 20.33
N ILE A 34 25.58 37.98 21.29
CA ILE A 34 26.21 36.86 22.01
C ILE A 34 25.64 36.67 23.41
N ILE A 35 25.29 37.75 24.13
CA ILE A 35 24.96 37.73 25.57
C ILE A 35 23.56 38.26 25.84
N GLN A 36 22.86 37.61 26.78
CA GLN A 36 21.59 38.04 27.35
C GLN A 36 21.70 38.19 28.87
N PRO A 37 20.75 38.85 29.57
CA PRO A 37 20.77 38.93 31.03
C PRO A 37 20.83 37.56 31.72
N SER A 38 20.23 36.52 31.12
CA SER A 38 20.28 35.13 31.60
C SER A 38 21.63 34.45 31.47
N SER A 39 22.56 35.03 30.70
CA SER A 39 23.90 34.47 30.49
C SER A 39 24.80 34.65 31.71
N PHE A 40 24.48 35.57 32.62
CA PHE A 40 25.23 35.84 33.84
C PHE A 40 24.88 34.86 34.96
N THR A 41 25.87 34.49 35.77
CA THR A 41 25.69 33.62 36.94
C THR A 41 25.40 34.39 38.22
N ILE A 42 25.87 35.64 38.29
CA ILE A 42 25.57 36.55 39.39
C ILE A 42 24.33 37.35 39.01
N ASP A 43 23.26 37.20 39.78
CA ASP A 43 21.98 37.89 39.54
C ASP A 43 22.17 39.41 39.38
N SER A 44 23.02 40.01 40.22
CA SER A 44 23.36 41.43 40.16
C SER A 44 24.04 41.83 38.85
N ASN A 45 24.88 40.97 38.26
CA ASN A 45 25.51 41.23 36.96
C ASN A 45 24.47 41.23 35.83
N GLY A 46 23.52 40.30 35.86
CA GLY A 46 22.43 40.24 34.89
C GLY A 46 21.54 41.49 34.94
N ILE A 47 21.22 41.96 36.15
CA ILE A 47 20.46 43.21 36.36
C ILE A 47 21.24 44.42 35.84
N ILE A 48 22.55 44.50 36.13
CA ILE A 48 23.41 45.58 35.63
C ILE A 48 23.46 45.55 34.10
N PHE A 49 23.61 44.38 33.48
CA PHE A 49 23.58 44.25 32.02
C PHE A 49 22.26 44.73 31.41
N GLU A 50 21.11 44.39 32.01
CA GLU A 50 19.80 44.85 31.54
C GLU A 50 19.67 46.38 31.62
N CYS A 51 20.20 46.99 32.69
CA CYS A 51 20.25 48.45 32.82
C CYS A 51 21.15 49.06 31.73
N LEU A 52 22.35 48.51 31.51
CA LEU A 52 23.30 48.98 30.50
C LEU A 52 22.73 48.86 29.08
N LYS A 53 22.08 47.73 28.78
CA LYS A 53 21.36 47.51 27.52
C LYS A 53 20.36 48.62 27.25
N GLN A 54 19.50 48.95 28.21
CA GLN A 54 18.48 49.99 28.04
C GLN A 54 19.10 51.39 27.90
N ILE A 55 20.24 51.66 28.55
CA ILE A 55 20.99 52.91 28.38
C ILE A 55 21.55 53.03 26.96
N CYS A 56 22.17 51.97 26.44
CA CYS A 56 22.75 51.92 25.11
C CYS A 56 21.69 51.99 23.99
N GLU A 57 20.50 51.41 24.20
CA GLU A 57 19.42 51.44 23.20
C GLU A 57 18.69 52.79 23.12
N LYS A 58 18.66 53.57 24.21
CA LYS A 58 17.93 54.86 24.27
C LYS A 58 18.77 56.08 23.82
N ASN A 59 20.09 56.03 23.90
CA ASN A 59 20.96 57.19 23.67
C ASN A 59 22.08 56.87 22.68
N SER A 60 22.20 57.65 21.61
CA SER A 60 23.38 57.57 20.71
C SER A 60 24.58 58.20 21.41
N LYS A 61 25.53 57.36 21.87
CA LYS A 61 26.73 57.69 22.69
C LYS A 61 26.46 58.17 24.14
N PRO A 62 26.02 57.27 25.05
CA PRO A 62 25.88 57.59 26.47
C PRO A 62 27.25 57.59 27.17
N GLN A 63 27.56 58.64 27.95
CA GLN A 63 28.52 58.50 29.05
C GLN A 63 27.84 57.73 30.16
N ILE A 64 28.29 56.51 30.41
CA ILE A 64 27.73 55.64 31.44
C ILE A 64 28.38 56.00 32.77
N ASP A 65 27.57 56.47 33.70
CA ASP A 65 27.96 56.77 35.07
C ASP A 65 27.07 56.04 36.08
N ILE A 66 27.45 56.05 37.35
CA ILE A 66 26.70 55.34 38.39
C ILE A 66 25.25 55.88 38.49
N ALA A 67 25.05 57.18 38.25
CA ALA A 67 23.74 57.82 38.34
C ALA A 67 22.77 57.35 37.24
N SER A 68 23.24 57.22 36.00
CA SER A 68 22.44 56.71 34.88
C SER A 68 22.01 55.25 35.09
N ILE A 69 22.90 54.40 35.62
CA ILE A 69 22.56 53.01 35.97
C ILE A 69 21.48 52.97 37.07
N TYR A 70 21.59 53.80 38.11
CA TYR A 70 20.57 53.86 39.17
C TYR A 70 19.22 54.41 38.69
N SER A 71 19.23 55.41 37.80
CA SER A 71 18.00 55.96 37.21
C SER A 71 17.24 54.89 36.43
N VAL A 72 17.95 54.13 35.58
CA VAL A 72 17.36 53.05 34.79
C VAL A 72 16.94 51.87 35.67
N ALA A 73 17.72 51.55 36.70
CA ALA A 73 17.31 50.54 37.69
C ALA A 73 16.01 50.92 38.42
N GLN A 74 15.75 52.21 38.64
CA GLN A 74 14.48 52.68 39.21
C GLN A 74 13.32 52.53 38.21
N GLU A 75 13.54 52.81 36.92
CA GLU A 75 12.55 52.57 35.86
C GLU A 75 12.19 51.09 35.72
N LEU A 76 13.18 50.19 35.83
CA LEU A 76 13.01 48.74 35.74
C LEU A 76 12.50 48.07 37.03
N GLY A 77 12.37 48.83 38.13
CA GLY A 77 11.90 48.30 39.42
C GLY A 77 12.96 47.55 40.25
N PHE A 78 14.24 47.67 39.90
CA PHE A 78 15.36 47.03 40.60
C PHE A 78 16.05 47.92 41.65
N SER A 79 15.48 49.10 41.95
CA SER A 79 16.06 50.08 42.89
C SER A 79 16.34 49.52 44.28
N ASN A 80 15.49 48.63 44.79
CA ASN A 80 15.65 48.01 46.12
C ASN A 80 16.79 46.97 46.17
N ILE A 81 17.24 46.46 45.02
CA ILE A 81 18.28 45.43 44.92
C ILE A 81 19.65 46.11 44.83
N LEU A 82 19.81 47.07 43.91
CA LEU A 82 21.08 47.76 43.67
C LEU A 82 21.44 48.83 44.72
N SER A 83 20.49 49.23 45.58
CA SER A 83 20.72 50.20 46.67
C SER A 83 21.33 49.60 47.94
N LYS A 84 21.53 48.28 47.99
CA LYS A 84 22.25 47.62 49.08
C LYS A 84 23.73 48.05 49.07
N LYS A 85 24.31 48.25 50.26
CA LYS A 85 25.70 48.72 50.43
C LYS A 85 26.73 47.83 49.72
N GLU A 86 26.51 46.52 49.70
CA GLU A 86 27.36 45.53 49.05
C GLU A 86 27.30 45.64 47.51
N GLU A 87 26.11 45.85 46.95
CA GLU A 87 25.91 46.01 45.50
C GLU A 87 26.47 47.33 44.98
N ALA A 88 26.38 48.41 45.77
CA ALA A 88 27.02 49.67 45.44
C ALA A 88 28.56 49.56 45.40
N GLN A 89 29.16 48.69 46.22
CA GLN A 89 30.59 48.39 46.16
C GLN A 89 30.92 47.51 44.96
N HIS A 90 30.08 46.52 44.64
CA HIS A 90 30.24 45.66 43.47
C HIS A 90 30.14 46.43 42.15
N LEU A 91 29.20 47.37 42.03
CA LEU A 91 29.06 48.24 40.85
C LEU A 91 30.30 49.12 40.65
N LYS A 92 30.86 49.68 41.72
CA LYS A 92 32.13 50.43 41.66
C LYS A 92 33.28 49.53 41.21
N ALA A 93 33.37 48.32 41.76
CA ALA A 93 34.40 47.36 41.36
C ALA A 93 34.30 46.94 39.88
N ILE A 94 33.09 46.91 39.31
CA ILE A 94 32.88 46.68 37.87
C ILE A 94 33.37 47.88 37.06
N ILE A 95 33.00 49.11 37.43
CA ILE A 95 33.39 50.33 36.71
C ILE A 95 34.91 50.54 36.76
N ASP A 96 35.56 50.18 37.87
CA ASP A 96 37.01 50.34 38.02
C ASP A 96 37.83 49.18 37.41
N PHE A 97 37.17 48.15 36.86
CA PHE A 97 37.85 46.95 36.37
C PHE A 97 38.56 47.20 35.02
N PRO A 98 39.88 46.96 34.91
CA PRO A 98 40.61 47.23 33.67
C PRO A 98 40.28 46.19 32.59
N VAL A 99 39.80 46.65 31.43
CA VAL A 99 39.52 45.79 30.28
C VAL A 99 39.82 46.54 28.97
N SER A 100 40.30 45.81 27.96
CA SER A 100 40.49 46.35 26.61
C SER A 100 39.33 45.95 25.70
N LEU A 101 38.91 46.86 24.82
CA LEU A 101 37.78 46.65 23.88
C LEU A 101 37.91 45.34 23.08
N GLU A 102 39.10 45.03 22.55
CA GLU A 102 39.38 43.82 21.76
C GLU A 102 39.15 42.50 22.53
N ASN A 103 39.15 42.53 23.86
CA ASN A 103 38.97 41.34 24.69
C ASN A 103 37.53 41.17 25.18
N VAL A 104 36.68 42.20 25.11
CA VAL A 104 35.28 42.16 25.56
C VAL A 104 34.51 41.05 24.83
N ARG A 105 34.64 40.97 23.49
CA ARG A 105 34.01 39.91 22.69
C ARG A 105 34.49 38.51 23.05
N LYS A 106 35.77 38.35 23.38
CA LYS A 106 36.34 37.06 23.79
C LYS A 106 35.76 36.61 25.14
N PHE A 107 35.59 37.54 26.08
CA PHE A 107 34.93 37.27 27.35
C PHE A 107 33.45 36.95 27.17
N ALA A 108 32.73 37.68 26.30
CA ALA A 108 31.35 37.37 25.93
C ALA A 108 31.21 35.97 25.33
N ALA A 109 32.03 35.61 24.34
CA ALA A 109 32.03 34.26 23.77
C ALA A 109 32.31 33.18 24.83
N LYS A 110 33.17 33.45 25.81
CA LYS A 110 33.46 32.54 26.92
C LYS A 110 32.24 32.36 27.84
N VAL A 111 31.61 33.46 28.25
CA VAL A 111 30.39 33.42 29.10
C VAL A 111 29.24 32.72 28.38
N ARG A 112 29.06 32.97 27.08
CA ARG A 112 28.06 32.28 26.25
C ARG A 112 28.29 30.77 26.16
N LYS A 113 29.53 30.31 25.97
CA LYS A 113 29.86 28.87 26.01
C LYS A 113 29.53 28.23 27.36
N LEU A 114 29.79 28.95 28.46
CA LEU A 114 29.44 28.47 29.81
C LEU A 114 27.92 28.43 30.02
N GLU A 115 27.17 29.42 29.51
CA GLU A 115 25.70 29.41 29.52
C GLU A 115 25.14 28.19 28.76
N ILE A 116 25.62 27.94 27.54
CA ILE A 116 25.23 26.76 26.73
C ILE A 116 25.45 25.47 27.52
N ALA A 117 26.62 25.32 28.15
CA ALA A 117 26.93 24.17 28.98
C ALA A 117 25.96 24.02 30.17
N ARG A 118 25.56 25.13 30.83
CA ARG A 118 24.58 25.12 31.92
C ARG A 118 23.18 24.73 31.44
N LEU A 119 22.75 25.24 30.29
CA LEU A 119 21.46 24.91 29.70
C LEU A 119 21.38 23.43 29.31
N LEU A 120 22.45 22.89 28.69
CA LEU A 120 22.52 21.45 28.37
C LEU A 120 22.46 20.60 29.63
N ARG A 121 23.25 20.96 30.66
CA ARG A 121 23.23 20.25 31.94
C ARG A 121 21.82 20.19 32.53
N LYS A 122 21.10 21.32 32.55
CA LYS A 122 19.72 21.37 33.03
C LYS A 122 18.78 20.45 32.23
N GLN A 123 18.94 20.36 30.91
CA GLN A 123 18.14 19.46 30.08
C GLN A 123 18.47 17.98 30.33
N LEU A 124 19.74 17.67 30.58
CA LEU A 124 20.17 16.31 30.95
C LEU A 124 19.67 15.92 32.33
N ASP A 125 19.67 16.83 33.31
CA ASP A 125 19.12 16.57 34.64
C ASP A 125 17.60 16.28 34.56
N ASN A 126 16.84 17.04 33.76
CA ASN A 126 15.42 16.75 33.50
C ASN A 126 15.20 15.38 32.82
N ALA A 127 16.09 14.99 31.89
CA ALA A 127 16.02 13.69 31.25
C ALA A 127 16.32 12.57 32.26
N GLN A 128 17.28 12.79 33.15
CA GLN A 128 17.59 11.87 34.24
C GLN A 128 16.40 11.66 35.17
N GLU A 129 15.68 12.73 35.55
CA GLU A 129 14.45 12.61 36.35
C GLU A 129 13.40 11.74 35.64
N LYS A 130 13.16 11.95 34.34
CA LYS A 130 12.23 11.13 33.54
C LYS A 130 12.67 9.66 33.46
N LEU A 131 13.97 9.40 33.41
CA LEU A 131 14.50 8.02 33.39
C LEU A 131 14.27 7.30 34.72
N LEU A 132 14.23 8.02 35.84
CA LEU A 132 13.95 7.45 37.17
C LEU A 132 12.48 7.03 37.34
N GLU A 133 11.57 7.55 36.52
CA GLU A 133 10.13 7.21 36.54
C GLU A 133 9.79 5.93 35.76
N ILE A 134 10.77 5.31 35.08
CA ILE A 134 10.56 4.12 34.24
C ILE A 134 10.21 2.90 35.08
N THR A 135 9.13 2.21 34.70
CA THR A 135 8.59 1.05 35.43
C THR A 135 8.94 -0.31 34.80
N GLY A 136 9.46 -0.30 33.56
CA GLY A 136 9.80 -1.51 32.79
C GLY A 136 8.66 -2.04 31.93
N SER A 137 7.56 -1.29 31.81
CA SER A 137 6.41 -1.60 30.95
C SER A 137 6.47 -0.89 29.59
N GLU A 138 7.42 0.04 29.43
CA GLU A 138 7.64 0.88 28.28
C GLU A 138 8.49 0.16 27.21
N PRO A 139 8.26 0.41 25.90
CA PRO A 139 9.07 -0.19 24.84
C PRO A 139 10.49 0.41 24.83
N ILE A 140 11.49 -0.40 24.45
CA ILE A 140 12.92 -0.01 24.39
C ILE A 140 13.12 1.29 23.61
N SER A 141 12.38 1.48 22.51
CA SER A 141 12.44 2.70 21.69
C SER A 141 12.03 3.96 22.44
N SER A 142 11.05 3.87 23.36
CA SER A 142 10.62 5.01 24.16
C SER A 142 11.63 5.36 25.26
N ILE A 143 12.30 4.35 25.83
CA ILE A 143 13.36 4.56 26.82
C ILE A 143 14.55 5.28 26.18
N ILE A 144 14.99 4.83 25.00
CA ILE A 144 16.06 5.48 24.23
C ILE A 144 15.64 6.89 23.78
N GLY A 145 14.38 7.03 23.34
CA GLY A 145 13.81 8.30 22.88
C GLY A 145 13.89 9.41 23.92
N LEU A 146 13.77 9.12 25.22
CA LEU A 146 13.89 10.14 26.27
C LEU A 146 15.26 10.85 26.29
N ALA A 147 16.34 10.11 26.00
CA ALA A 147 17.68 10.66 25.91
C ALA A 147 17.91 11.37 24.57
N GLU A 148 17.48 10.76 23.46
CA GLU A 148 17.60 11.32 22.12
C GLU A 148 16.84 12.65 21.98
N ASP A 149 15.60 12.71 22.48
CA ASP A 149 14.75 13.90 22.44
C ASP A 149 15.37 15.06 23.23
N SER A 150 16.02 14.79 24.36
CA SER A 150 16.67 15.83 25.17
C SER A 150 17.83 16.49 24.42
N ILE A 151 18.68 15.67 23.80
CA ILE A 151 19.81 16.15 22.98
C ILE A 151 19.28 16.86 21.72
N PHE A 152 18.31 16.27 21.03
CA PHE A 152 17.75 16.81 19.79
C PHE A 152 17.07 18.16 20.00
N ASN A 153 16.22 18.28 21.03
CA ASN A 153 15.56 19.55 21.36
C ASN A 153 16.59 20.62 21.74
N PHE A 154 17.66 20.25 22.45
CA PHE A 154 18.74 21.18 22.78
C PHE A 154 19.51 21.63 21.54
N THR A 155 19.85 20.73 20.62
CA THR A 155 20.50 21.10 19.35
C THR A 155 19.61 22.03 18.51
N SER A 156 18.29 21.83 18.54
CA SER A 156 17.34 22.72 17.85
C SER A 156 17.32 24.13 18.46
N LEU A 157 17.48 24.27 19.78
CA LEU A 157 17.59 25.57 20.45
C LEU A 157 18.89 26.32 20.12
N LEU A 158 19.97 25.61 19.81
CA LEU A 158 21.26 26.21 19.44
C LEU A 158 21.32 26.66 17.98
N ASN A 159 20.62 25.96 17.09
CA ASN A 159 20.58 26.27 15.66
C ASN A 159 19.96 27.64 15.33
N ASP A 160 19.26 28.28 16.28
CA ASP A 160 18.81 29.68 16.16
C ASP A 160 19.90 30.72 16.50
N THR A 161 21.12 30.30 16.90
CA THR A 161 22.19 31.20 17.38
C THR A 161 23.57 31.03 16.72
N ASP A 162 23.74 30.16 15.72
CA ASP A 162 24.92 30.23 14.82
C ASP A 162 24.73 31.37 13.80
N GLY A 163 24.60 32.58 14.33
CA GLY A 163 24.48 33.83 13.62
C GLY A 163 25.85 34.45 13.30
N SER A 164 26.82 33.66 12.84
CA SER A 164 27.78 34.25 11.91
C SER A 164 27.08 34.29 10.56
N PRO A 165 26.62 35.45 10.07
CA PRO A 165 26.18 35.54 8.69
C PRO A 165 27.37 35.18 7.80
N GLU A 166 27.37 33.98 7.25
CA GLU A 166 28.11 33.75 6.03
C GLU A 166 27.43 34.59 4.95
N THR A 167 28.22 35.38 4.22
CA THR A 167 27.70 36.18 3.12
C THR A 167 27.05 35.24 2.11
N ILE A 168 25.72 35.18 2.10
CA ILE A 168 24.94 34.57 1.02
C ILE A 168 25.23 35.44 -0.22
N GLY A 169 26.28 35.07 -0.96
CA GLY A 169 26.88 36.02 -1.90
C GLY A 169 28.31 35.70 -2.33
N SER A 170 29.16 35.17 -1.45
CA SER A 170 30.59 34.97 -1.76
C SER A 170 30.83 34.03 -2.94
N THR A 171 29.93 33.07 -3.14
CA THR A 171 29.90 32.16 -4.29
C THR A 171 28.77 32.49 -5.28
N ILE A 172 27.99 33.56 -5.05
CA ILE A 172 26.94 33.98 -5.99
C ILE A 172 27.57 34.51 -7.26
N ASP A 173 28.64 35.29 -7.19
CA ASP A 173 29.32 35.77 -8.40
C ASP A 173 29.98 34.63 -9.18
N GLU A 174 30.55 33.63 -8.48
CA GLU A 174 31.07 32.41 -9.11
C GLU A 174 29.95 31.54 -9.69
N TYR A 175 28.81 31.43 -9.00
CA TYR A 175 27.64 30.69 -9.47
C TYR A 175 26.96 31.38 -10.65
N ILE A 176 26.80 32.71 -10.61
CA ILE A 176 26.27 33.53 -11.70
C ILE A 176 27.23 33.46 -12.89
N LYS A 177 28.55 33.63 -12.71
CA LYS A 177 29.54 33.38 -13.78
C LYS A 177 29.42 31.97 -14.34
N SER A 178 29.28 30.95 -13.48
CA SER A 178 29.12 29.57 -13.94
C SER A 178 27.83 29.36 -14.74
N LEU A 179 26.74 30.08 -14.43
CA LEU A 179 25.45 30.06 -15.13
C LEU A 179 25.49 30.88 -16.43
N GLU A 180 26.25 31.98 -16.46
CA GLU A 180 26.48 32.79 -17.66
C GLU A 180 27.37 32.06 -18.68
N GLU A 181 28.44 31.42 -18.20
CA GLU A 181 29.38 30.63 -19.01
C GLU A 181 28.78 29.28 -19.42
N ASN A 182 27.94 28.66 -18.58
CA ASN A 182 27.20 27.44 -18.89
C ASN A 182 25.70 27.73 -18.96
N LYS A 183 25.24 28.31 -20.08
CA LYS A 183 23.81 28.39 -20.38
C LYS A 183 23.23 26.97 -20.44
N ILE A 184 22.46 26.60 -19.42
CA ILE A 184 21.73 25.34 -19.38
C ILE A 184 20.27 25.66 -19.68
N ASP A 185 19.69 25.03 -20.71
CA ASP A 185 18.25 25.14 -21.00
C ASP A 185 17.38 24.55 -19.87
N GLN A 186 17.98 23.81 -18.95
CA GLN A 186 17.31 23.10 -17.87
C GLN A 186 17.94 23.40 -16.51
N VAL A 187 17.16 24.01 -15.60
CA VAL A 187 17.64 24.62 -14.35
C VAL A 187 17.92 23.58 -13.23
N GLY A 188 17.43 22.35 -13.39
CA GLY A 188 17.63 21.24 -12.44
C GLY A 188 18.14 19.99 -13.13
N ILE A 189 18.53 18.99 -12.34
CA ILE A 189 18.88 17.65 -12.82
C ILE A 189 17.62 17.04 -13.45
N PRO A 190 17.64 16.70 -14.75
CA PRO A 190 16.47 16.15 -15.42
C PRO A 190 16.12 14.80 -14.81
N THR A 191 14.83 14.57 -14.59
CA THR A 191 14.36 13.30 -14.03
C THR A 191 14.20 12.20 -15.09
N GLY A 192 14.38 12.54 -16.37
CA GLY A 192 14.02 11.70 -17.50
C GLY A 192 12.52 11.75 -17.85
N PHE A 193 11.75 12.62 -17.18
CA PHE A 193 10.30 12.80 -17.42
C PHE A 193 9.99 14.29 -17.70
N PRO A 194 9.96 14.73 -18.98
CA PRO A 194 9.86 16.15 -19.34
C PRO A 194 8.67 16.90 -18.74
N ILE A 195 7.50 16.25 -18.67
CA ILE A 195 6.27 16.82 -18.08
C ILE A 195 6.46 17.05 -16.57
N TYR A 196 7.11 16.12 -15.88
CA TYR A 196 7.36 16.22 -14.45
C TYR A 196 8.41 17.30 -14.16
N ASP A 197 9.49 17.33 -14.94
CA ASP A 197 10.53 18.36 -14.86
C ASP A 197 9.93 19.76 -15.01
N GLN A 198 9.06 19.96 -16.01
CA GLN A 198 8.36 21.23 -16.19
C GLN A 198 7.48 21.60 -14.98
N ALA A 199 6.76 20.63 -14.42
CA ALA A 199 5.88 20.85 -13.27
C ALA A 199 6.63 21.25 -11.98
N ILE A 200 7.86 20.76 -11.80
CA ILE A 200 8.72 21.11 -10.65
C ILE A 200 9.67 22.28 -10.93
N GLY A 201 9.52 22.96 -12.07
CA GLY A 201 10.31 24.15 -12.41
C GLY A 201 11.68 23.88 -13.04
N GLY A 202 11.80 22.78 -13.78
CA GLY A 202 12.98 22.46 -14.59
C GLY A 202 13.84 21.29 -14.10
N GLY A 203 13.32 20.38 -13.27
CA GLY A 203 14.06 19.22 -12.74
C GLY A 203 14.43 19.33 -11.25
N LEU A 204 15.20 18.36 -10.73
CA LEU A 204 15.59 18.29 -9.32
C LEU A 204 16.72 19.28 -9.00
N ARG A 205 16.65 19.98 -7.86
CA ARG A 205 17.66 20.99 -7.50
C ARG A 205 18.92 20.34 -6.91
N LYS A 206 20.08 20.86 -7.29
CA LYS A 206 21.36 20.50 -6.65
C LYS A 206 21.37 21.03 -5.21
N GLY A 207 21.97 20.28 -4.28
CA GLY A 207 22.08 20.68 -2.87
C GLY A 207 20.80 20.53 -2.04
N THR A 208 19.70 19.99 -2.60
CA THR A 208 18.46 19.75 -1.86
C THR A 208 18.15 18.26 -1.69
N ILE A 209 17.46 17.91 -0.61
CA ILE A 209 16.88 16.58 -0.42
C ILE A 209 15.52 16.54 -1.12
N ASN A 210 15.42 15.74 -2.18
CA ASN A 210 14.17 15.55 -2.92
C ASN A 210 13.54 14.21 -2.53
N VAL A 211 12.46 14.24 -1.74
CA VAL A 211 11.76 13.03 -1.29
C VAL A 211 10.64 12.67 -2.25
N ILE A 212 10.74 11.51 -2.88
CA ILE A 212 9.67 10.96 -3.73
C ILE A 212 8.88 9.94 -2.92
N GLY A 213 7.80 10.40 -2.31
CA GLY A 213 6.88 9.59 -1.52
C GLY A 213 6.03 8.67 -2.41
N ALA A 214 6.60 7.57 -2.89
CA ALA A 214 5.82 6.50 -3.50
C ALA A 214 5.28 5.59 -2.38
N ARG A 215 4.06 5.04 -2.49
CA ARG A 215 3.48 4.10 -1.50
C ARG A 215 3.33 2.69 -2.08
N PRO A 216 3.75 1.63 -1.36
CA PRO A 216 3.56 0.25 -1.82
C PRO A 216 2.07 -0.10 -1.89
N LYS A 217 1.70 -0.90 -2.89
CA LYS A 217 0.30 -1.29 -3.17
C LYS A 217 0.20 -2.78 -2.96
N CYS A 218 -0.61 -3.22 -2.02
CA CYS A 218 -0.36 -4.53 -1.44
C CYS A 218 -1.63 -5.31 -1.12
N GLN A 219 -1.47 -6.63 -1.21
CA GLN A 219 -2.45 -7.61 -0.78
C GLN A 219 -1.87 -8.44 0.37
N PRO A 220 -2.71 -9.02 1.23
CA PRO A 220 -2.27 -9.93 2.29
C PRO A 220 -1.50 -11.14 1.76
N LEU A 221 -0.60 -11.68 2.58
CA LEU A 221 0.21 -12.85 2.20
C LEU A 221 -0.62 -14.10 1.84
N PHE A 222 -1.84 -14.23 2.34
CA PHE A 222 -2.74 -15.35 2.03
C PHE A 222 -3.56 -15.15 0.75
N SER A 223 -3.60 -13.94 0.17
CA SER A 223 -4.26 -13.71 -1.11
C SER A 223 -3.63 -14.58 -2.19
N LYS A 224 -4.45 -14.98 -3.16
CA LYS A 224 -4.03 -15.87 -4.22
C LYS A 224 -3.70 -15.09 -5.48
N ILE A 225 -2.65 -15.53 -6.18
CA ILE A 225 -2.29 -15.09 -7.52
C ILE A 225 -2.49 -16.27 -8.46
N LEU A 226 -3.14 -16.03 -9.60
CA LEU A 226 -3.37 -17.07 -10.57
C LEU A 226 -2.13 -17.29 -11.44
N THR A 227 -1.73 -18.54 -11.62
CA THR A 227 -0.68 -18.96 -12.57
C THR A 227 -1.26 -19.91 -13.61
N PRO A 228 -0.54 -20.16 -14.73
CA PRO A 228 -0.91 -21.20 -15.68
C PRO A 228 -1.04 -22.61 -15.08
N LYS A 229 -0.51 -22.84 -13.87
CA LYS A 229 -0.55 -24.12 -13.15
C LYS A 229 -1.64 -24.19 -12.06
N GLY A 230 -2.30 -23.06 -11.77
CA GLY A 230 -3.29 -22.93 -10.71
C GLY A 230 -2.99 -21.77 -9.75
N TRP A 231 -3.68 -21.74 -8.61
CA TRP A 231 -3.49 -20.70 -7.60
C TRP A 231 -2.24 -20.94 -6.75
N ILE A 232 -1.47 -19.88 -6.54
CA ILE A 232 -0.41 -19.80 -5.51
C ILE A 232 -0.70 -18.62 -4.59
N THR A 233 -0.10 -18.58 -3.40
CA THR A 233 -0.30 -17.47 -2.48
C THR A 233 0.72 -16.35 -2.71
N TYR A 234 0.40 -15.14 -2.27
CA TYR A 234 1.36 -14.03 -2.22
C TYR A 234 2.58 -14.36 -1.36
N LYS A 235 2.45 -15.22 -0.35
CA LYS A 235 3.59 -15.70 0.45
C LYS A 235 4.60 -16.49 -0.41
N ASP A 236 4.11 -17.25 -1.38
CA ASP A 236 4.91 -18.21 -2.15
C ASP A 236 5.41 -17.66 -3.49
N ILE A 237 4.87 -16.53 -3.96
CA ILE A 237 5.29 -15.89 -5.23
C ILE A 237 6.73 -15.38 -5.14
N LYS A 238 7.49 -15.58 -6.22
CA LYS A 238 8.88 -15.16 -6.37
C LYS A 238 9.10 -14.41 -7.68
N LYS A 239 10.17 -13.63 -7.71
CA LYS A 239 10.69 -13.02 -8.95
C LYS A 239 10.99 -14.11 -9.97
N GLY A 240 10.54 -13.90 -11.21
CA GLY A 240 10.63 -14.85 -12.31
C GLY A 240 9.41 -15.75 -12.49
N ASP A 241 8.48 -15.80 -11.53
CA ASP A 241 7.27 -16.62 -11.66
C ASP A 241 6.35 -16.10 -12.78
N VAL A 242 5.69 -17.03 -13.48
CA VAL A 242 4.72 -16.70 -14.54
C VAL A 242 3.32 -16.69 -13.95
N VAL A 243 2.61 -15.58 -14.12
CA VAL A 243 1.24 -15.36 -13.63
C VAL A 243 0.28 -15.12 -14.79
N SER A 244 -1.00 -15.44 -14.58
CA SER A 244 -2.04 -15.29 -15.61
C SER A 244 -2.42 -13.83 -15.81
N HIS A 245 -2.51 -13.43 -17.07
CA HIS A 245 -2.93 -12.08 -17.46
C HIS A 245 -4.43 -12.05 -17.84
N PRO A 246 -5.18 -10.98 -17.50
CA PRO A 246 -6.62 -10.88 -17.80
C PRO A 246 -7.02 -10.94 -19.28
N ASP A 247 -6.08 -10.71 -20.19
CA ASP A 247 -6.33 -10.82 -21.64
C ASP A 247 -6.33 -12.27 -22.17
N GLY A 248 -6.12 -13.25 -21.28
CA GLY A 248 -6.01 -14.66 -21.60
C GLY A 248 -4.57 -15.15 -21.83
N GLY A 249 -3.58 -14.24 -21.79
CA GLY A 249 -2.16 -14.56 -21.84
C GLY A 249 -1.54 -14.73 -20.45
N THR A 250 -0.24 -14.43 -20.36
CA THR A 250 0.58 -14.56 -19.15
C THR A 250 1.55 -13.39 -19.04
N THR A 251 2.00 -13.09 -17.83
CA THR A 251 3.04 -12.09 -17.55
C THR A 251 4.00 -12.63 -16.49
N VAL A 252 5.19 -12.04 -16.37
CA VAL A 252 6.25 -12.50 -15.48
C VAL A 252 6.36 -11.56 -14.29
N VAL A 253 6.52 -12.10 -13.09
CA VAL A 253 6.83 -11.32 -11.88
C VAL A 253 8.26 -10.80 -11.99
N VAL A 254 8.38 -9.48 -12.18
CA VAL A 254 9.65 -8.76 -12.26
C VAL A 254 10.26 -8.54 -10.89
N ASP A 255 9.43 -8.31 -9.87
CA ASP A 255 9.91 -8.13 -8.51
C ASP A 255 8.85 -8.37 -7.44
N VAL A 256 9.29 -8.55 -6.20
CA VAL A 256 8.45 -8.80 -5.03
C VAL A 256 8.88 -7.89 -3.88
N PHE A 257 7.95 -7.13 -3.31
CA PHE A 257 8.25 -6.14 -2.27
C PHE A 257 7.48 -6.46 -0.98
N GLU A 258 8.20 -6.50 0.14
CA GLU A 258 7.61 -6.57 1.47
C GLU A 258 7.08 -5.20 1.88
N THR A 259 5.86 -5.16 2.44
CA THR A 259 5.19 -3.87 2.74
C THR A 259 4.80 -3.72 4.21
N GLY A 260 5.14 -4.71 5.04
CA GLY A 260 4.83 -4.73 6.45
C GLY A 260 3.35 -4.96 6.73
N TYR A 261 2.85 -4.39 7.83
CA TYR A 261 1.45 -4.51 8.26
C TYR A 261 0.62 -3.32 7.80
N LYS A 262 -0.48 -3.60 7.09
CA LYS A 262 -1.40 -2.59 6.53
C LYS A 262 -2.84 -2.89 6.88
N ASP A 263 -3.67 -1.84 6.88
CA ASP A 263 -5.12 -1.97 6.97
C ASP A 263 -5.68 -2.61 5.71
N VAL A 264 -6.47 -3.68 5.88
CA VAL A 264 -6.96 -4.50 4.78
C VAL A 264 -8.48 -4.47 4.71
N TYR A 265 -8.99 -4.42 3.48
CA TYR A 265 -10.40 -4.37 3.16
C TYR A 265 -10.81 -5.56 2.29
N GLU A 266 -11.92 -6.24 2.62
CA GLU A 266 -12.57 -7.25 1.78
C GLU A 266 -13.53 -6.57 0.81
N PHE A 267 -13.28 -6.76 -0.49
CA PHE A 267 -14.13 -6.30 -1.59
C PHE A 267 -15.01 -7.47 -2.05
N ILE A 268 -16.32 -7.32 -1.93
CA ILE A 268 -17.32 -8.31 -2.33
C ILE A 268 -18.06 -7.80 -3.56
N PHE A 269 -18.22 -8.64 -4.57
CA PHE A 269 -18.86 -8.27 -5.83
C PHE A 269 -20.26 -8.90 -6.01
N ASN A 270 -20.98 -8.44 -7.03
CA ASN A 270 -22.34 -8.89 -7.35
C ASN A 270 -22.48 -10.38 -7.70
N ASP A 271 -21.40 -11.04 -8.14
CA ASP A 271 -21.28 -12.47 -8.38
C ASP A 271 -20.77 -13.25 -7.15
N ASN A 272 -20.78 -12.61 -5.97
CA ASN A 272 -20.22 -13.11 -4.71
C ASN A 272 -18.72 -13.46 -4.80
N SER A 273 -18.00 -13.03 -5.85
CA SER A 273 -16.53 -13.09 -5.83
C SER A 273 -16.01 -12.14 -4.77
N LYS A 274 -14.84 -12.48 -4.23
CA LYS A 274 -14.20 -11.70 -3.18
C LYS A 274 -12.69 -11.61 -3.38
N THR A 275 -12.12 -10.48 -2.99
CA THR A 275 -10.68 -10.29 -2.84
C THR A 275 -10.42 -9.33 -1.68
N VAL A 276 -9.18 -9.31 -1.21
CA VAL A 276 -8.75 -8.45 -0.10
C VAL A 276 -7.54 -7.63 -0.53
N ALA A 277 -7.49 -6.36 -0.13
CA ALA A 277 -6.37 -5.48 -0.45
C ALA A 277 -6.30 -4.28 0.51
N CYS A 278 -5.15 -3.59 0.50
CA CYS A 278 -4.98 -2.34 1.23
C CYS A 278 -5.73 -1.16 0.58
N GLU A 279 -5.82 -0.02 1.28
CA GLU A 279 -6.53 1.17 0.79
C GLU A 279 -5.95 1.74 -0.51
N GLU A 280 -4.63 1.69 -0.65
CA GLU A 280 -3.90 2.25 -1.79
C GLU A 280 -3.84 1.28 -2.99
N HIS A 281 -4.32 0.04 -2.80
CA HIS A 281 -4.30 -0.98 -3.84
C HIS A 281 -5.16 -0.55 -5.03
N ARG A 282 -4.57 -0.64 -6.24
CA ARG A 282 -5.19 -0.08 -7.43
C ARG A 282 -5.98 -1.13 -8.20
N TRP A 283 -7.11 -0.68 -8.72
CA TRP A 283 -8.01 -1.49 -9.51
C TRP A 283 -8.24 -0.82 -10.85
N LYS A 284 -8.31 -1.62 -11.92
CA LYS A 284 -8.90 -1.17 -13.17
C LYS A 284 -10.42 -1.13 -12.95
N THR A 285 -10.99 0.06 -12.83
CA THR A 285 -12.41 0.25 -12.48
C THR A 285 -12.98 1.47 -13.20
N LYS A 286 -14.30 1.58 -13.24
CA LYS A 286 -14.96 2.81 -13.64
C LYS A 286 -16.26 3.03 -12.92
N SER A 287 -16.63 4.30 -12.78
CA SER A 287 -18.01 4.65 -12.47
C SER A 287 -18.91 4.32 -13.67
N ARG A 288 -20.18 4.00 -13.38
CA ARG A 288 -21.18 3.60 -14.36
C ARG A 288 -21.33 4.60 -15.52
N ARG A 289 -21.22 5.90 -15.23
CA ARG A 289 -21.38 6.99 -16.21
C ARG A 289 -20.14 7.26 -17.05
N TRP A 290 -19.00 6.67 -16.72
CA TRP A 290 -17.75 6.90 -17.43
C TRP A 290 -17.64 6.04 -18.69
N SER A 291 -17.06 6.63 -19.74
CA SER A 291 -16.78 5.97 -21.01
C SER A 291 -15.66 4.93 -20.85
N SER A 292 -14.53 5.32 -20.25
CA SER A 292 -13.31 4.52 -20.09
C SER A 292 -13.16 3.88 -18.70
N TYR A 293 -12.28 2.89 -18.62
CA TYR A 293 -11.78 2.33 -17.37
C TYR A 293 -10.55 3.10 -16.91
N GLU A 294 -10.56 3.53 -15.65
CA GLU A 294 -9.46 4.21 -15.00
C GLU A 294 -8.76 3.29 -14.00
N THR A 295 -7.59 3.73 -13.52
CA THR A 295 -6.85 3.02 -12.47
C THR A 295 -7.04 3.77 -11.16
N LEU A 296 -7.87 3.22 -10.26
CA LEU A 296 -8.25 3.87 -9.00
C LEU A 296 -7.97 2.96 -7.80
N SER A 297 -7.48 3.55 -6.72
CA SER A 297 -7.42 2.92 -5.40
C SER A 297 -8.76 2.96 -4.68
N TRP A 298 -8.88 2.24 -3.56
CA TRP A 298 -10.05 2.36 -2.69
C TRP A 298 -10.18 3.79 -2.13
N GLN A 299 -9.06 4.40 -1.75
CA GLN A 299 -9.03 5.80 -1.33
C GLN A 299 -9.56 6.74 -2.42
N ASP A 300 -9.14 6.56 -3.67
CA ASP A 300 -9.63 7.38 -4.80
C ASP A 300 -11.13 7.21 -5.00
N MET A 301 -11.64 5.97 -4.96
CA MET A 301 -13.07 5.71 -5.11
C MET A 301 -13.88 6.37 -3.99
N ARG A 302 -13.39 6.34 -2.74
CA ARG A 302 -14.03 7.02 -1.60
C ARG A 302 -14.06 8.52 -1.81
N SER A 303 -12.93 9.13 -2.17
CA SER A 303 -12.82 10.57 -2.41
C SER A 303 -13.73 11.02 -3.55
N LEU A 304 -13.81 10.27 -4.65
CA LEU A 304 -14.73 10.53 -5.78
C LEU A 304 -16.21 10.33 -5.42
N SER A 305 -16.48 9.74 -4.26
CA SER A 305 -17.84 9.58 -3.73
C SER A 305 -18.11 10.50 -2.55
N ALA A 306 -17.16 11.36 -2.17
CA ALA A 306 -17.39 12.41 -1.18
C ALA A 306 -18.50 13.34 -1.69
N GLY A 307 -19.54 13.54 -0.88
CA GLY A 307 -20.72 14.31 -1.26
C GLY A 307 -21.74 13.57 -2.15
N CYS A 308 -21.48 12.33 -2.56
CA CYS A 308 -22.51 11.48 -3.18
C CYS A 308 -23.45 10.92 -2.10
N ARG A 309 -24.73 10.72 -2.45
CA ARG A 309 -25.71 10.09 -1.55
C ARG A 309 -25.34 8.66 -1.15
N ASP A 310 -24.67 7.92 -2.04
CA ASP A 310 -24.26 6.54 -1.81
C ASP A 310 -22.93 6.26 -2.53
N PHE A 311 -22.06 5.48 -1.88
CA PHE A 311 -20.76 5.08 -2.42
C PHE A 311 -20.89 3.96 -3.47
N LEU A 312 -21.74 2.98 -3.20
CA LEU A 312 -21.93 1.77 -4.00
C LEU A 312 -22.94 1.97 -5.12
N TYR A 313 -23.88 2.90 -4.96
CA TYR A 313 -25.01 3.10 -5.87
C TYR A 313 -25.07 4.52 -6.44
N GLU A 314 -25.47 4.61 -7.70
CA GLU A 314 -25.81 5.86 -8.38
C GLU A 314 -27.16 5.67 -9.06
N GLN A 315 -28.20 6.40 -8.62
CA GLN A 315 -29.60 6.23 -9.06
C GLN A 315 -30.07 4.77 -8.97
N ASP A 316 -29.94 4.16 -7.79
CA ASP A 316 -30.33 2.78 -7.48
C ASP A 316 -29.64 1.69 -8.34
N ARG A 317 -28.54 2.03 -9.01
CA ARG A 317 -27.74 1.11 -9.81
C ARG A 317 -26.31 1.03 -9.30
N PRO A 318 -25.65 -0.14 -9.35
CA PRO A 318 -24.26 -0.26 -8.93
C PRO A 318 -23.35 0.71 -9.68
N LYS A 319 -22.59 1.51 -8.93
CA LYS A 319 -21.72 2.58 -9.42
C LYS A 319 -20.43 2.02 -10.01
N TRP A 320 -19.68 1.24 -9.23
CA TRP A 320 -18.34 0.78 -9.60
C TRP A 320 -18.35 -0.51 -10.41
N GLN A 321 -17.74 -0.47 -11.60
CA GLN A 321 -17.66 -1.57 -12.55
C GLN A 321 -16.22 -2.01 -12.73
N PHE A 322 -15.98 -3.31 -12.68
CA PHE A 322 -14.68 -3.95 -12.81
C PHE A 322 -14.67 -4.83 -14.06
N PRO A 323 -13.55 -4.87 -14.81
CA PRO A 323 -13.44 -5.70 -15.98
C PRO A 323 -13.48 -7.18 -15.61
N ILE A 324 -13.90 -7.99 -16.57
CA ILE A 324 -13.90 -9.44 -16.46
C ILE A 324 -12.80 -9.95 -17.37
N THR A 325 -12.11 -11.00 -16.92
CA THR A 325 -11.06 -11.65 -17.69
C THR A 325 -11.60 -12.31 -18.96
N LYS A 326 -10.76 -12.38 -19.99
CA LYS A 326 -10.93 -13.37 -21.07
C LYS A 326 -10.69 -14.79 -20.51
N PRO A 327 -11.07 -15.86 -21.23
CA PRO A 327 -10.78 -17.23 -20.79
C PRO A 327 -9.30 -17.41 -20.45
N ILE A 328 -9.02 -17.91 -19.24
CA ILE A 328 -7.66 -18.02 -18.72
C ILE A 328 -6.87 -19.07 -19.47
N TYR A 329 -5.61 -18.81 -19.81
CA TYR A 329 -4.72 -19.87 -20.25
C TYR A 329 -4.18 -20.68 -19.06
N PHE A 330 -4.30 -22.01 -19.16
CA PHE A 330 -3.65 -22.97 -18.26
C PHE A 330 -2.79 -23.93 -19.08
N GLU A 331 -1.68 -24.37 -18.50
CA GLU A 331 -0.84 -25.41 -19.09
C GLU A 331 -1.68 -26.68 -19.27
N ASN A 332 -1.69 -27.20 -20.49
CA ASN A 332 -2.61 -28.27 -20.85
C ASN A 332 -2.21 -29.59 -20.17
N LYS A 333 -3.12 -30.16 -19.37
CA LYS A 333 -2.99 -31.52 -18.83
C LYS A 333 -3.75 -32.52 -19.69
N SER A 334 -3.16 -33.68 -19.94
CA SER A 334 -3.82 -34.77 -20.67
C SER A 334 -5.01 -35.29 -19.85
N ASN A 335 -6.22 -35.18 -20.40
CA ASN A 335 -7.44 -35.64 -19.73
C ASN A 335 -7.67 -37.13 -19.98
N SER A 336 -7.75 -37.95 -18.93
CA SER A 336 -7.90 -39.41 -19.07
C SER A 336 -9.31 -39.80 -19.55
N ILE A 337 -10.33 -39.06 -19.12
CA ILE A 337 -11.71 -39.11 -19.60
C ILE A 337 -11.99 -37.86 -20.44
N ASP A 338 -12.68 -38.02 -21.58
CA ASP A 338 -13.11 -36.87 -22.38
C ASP A 338 -13.91 -35.88 -21.51
N PRO A 339 -13.57 -34.57 -21.50
CA PRO A 339 -14.19 -33.61 -20.59
C PRO A 339 -15.71 -33.51 -20.74
N TYR A 340 -16.26 -33.65 -21.96
CA TYR A 340 -17.71 -33.63 -22.16
C TYR A 340 -18.36 -34.86 -21.52
N LEU A 341 -17.75 -36.04 -21.70
CA LEU A 341 -18.22 -37.26 -21.04
C LEU A 341 -18.15 -37.14 -19.52
N LEU A 342 -17.06 -36.61 -18.96
CA LEU A 342 -16.95 -36.39 -17.52
C LEU A 342 -18.04 -35.44 -17.02
N GLY A 343 -18.24 -34.31 -17.70
CA GLY A 343 -19.28 -33.34 -17.34
C GLY A 343 -20.69 -33.96 -17.34
N LEU A 344 -20.99 -34.82 -18.32
CA LEU A 344 -22.25 -35.54 -18.36
C LEU A 344 -22.37 -36.59 -17.25
N LEU A 345 -21.28 -37.30 -16.93
CA LEU A 345 -21.26 -38.26 -15.83
C LEU A 345 -21.45 -37.59 -14.46
N LEU A 346 -20.97 -36.35 -14.31
CA LEU A 346 -21.18 -35.54 -13.11
C LEU A 346 -22.60 -34.96 -13.01
N SER A 347 -23.32 -34.79 -14.12
CA SER A 347 -24.73 -34.39 -14.11
C SER A 347 -25.65 -35.62 -14.00
N ASP A 348 -25.98 -36.23 -15.14
CA ASP A 348 -26.93 -37.34 -15.32
C ASP A 348 -26.28 -38.74 -15.24
N GLY A 349 -25.05 -38.83 -14.75
CA GLY A 349 -24.31 -40.08 -14.66
C GLY A 349 -24.68 -40.96 -13.46
N CYS A 350 -24.53 -42.27 -13.66
CA CYS A 350 -24.43 -43.25 -12.59
C CYS A 350 -22.96 -43.65 -12.46
N ILE A 351 -22.28 -43.12 -11.44
CA ILE A 351 -20.86 -43.39 -11.12
C ILE A 351 -20.64 -44.06 -9.76
N THR A 352 -21.72 -44.30 -8.99
CA THR A 352 -21.64 -44.93 -7.66
C THR A 352 -21.32 -46.43 -7.76
N HIS A 353 -22.07 -47.17 -8.59
CA HIS A 353 -21.90 -48.62 -8.72
C HIS A 353 -21.62 -49.08 -10.15
N SER A 354 -21.84 -48.22 -11.14
CA SER A 354 -21.58 -48.53 -12.54
C SER A 354 -20.94 -47.33 -13.23
N VAL A 355 -20.68 -47.43 -14.54
CA VAL A 355 -20.30 -46.27 -15.36
C VAL A 355 -21.33 -46.15 -16.46
N GLY A 356 -22.29 -45.26 -16.26
CA GLY A 356 -23.41 -45.06 -17.15
C GLY A 356 -24.02 -43.68 -17.02
N PHE A 357 -25.04 -43.40 -17.82
CA PHE A 357 -25.77 -42.15 -17.79
C PHE A 357 -27.22 -42.38 -18.25
N SER A 358 -28.10 -41.46 -17.88
CA SER A 358 -29.50 -41.49 -18.30
C SER A 358 -29.80 -40.30 -19.20
N SER A 359 -30.39 -40.52 -20.37
CA SER A 359 -30.79 -39.42 -21.25
C SER A 359 -31.89 -39.83 -22.23
N ALA A 360 -32.89 -38.96 -22.39
CA ALA A 360 -33.89 -39.07 -23.45
C ALA A 360 -33.44 -38.41 -24.77
N ASP A 361 -32.33 -37.65 -24.76
CA ASP A 361 -31.92 -36.82 -25.88
C ASP A 361 -30.96 -37.57 -26.82
N LYS A 362 -31.41 -37.86 -28.04
CA LYS A 362 -30.63 -38.59 -29.05
C LYS A 362 -29.30 -37.89 -29.38
N PHE A 363 -29.24 -36.55 -29.28
CA PHE A 363 -28.01 -35.81 -29.54
C PHE A 363 -26.92 -36.16 -28.53
N ILE A 364 -27.27 -36.18 -27.23
CA ILE A 364 -26.35 -36.57 -26.14
C ILE A 364 -25.90 -38.01 -26.34
N VAL A 365 -26.84 -38.93 -26.55
CA VAL A 365 -26.56 -40.37 -26.74
C VAL A 365 -25.60 -40.58 -27.93
N ASN A 366 -25.82 -39.93 -29.06
CA ASN A 366 -24.97 -40.03 -30.24
C ASN A 366 -23.58 -39.42 -30.00
N LYS A 367 -23.50 -38.30 -29.28
CA LYS A 367 -22.22 -37.66 -28.94
C LYS A 367 -21.39 -38.53 -28.01
N ILE A 368 -21.98 -39.11 -26.97
CA ILE A 368 -21.28 -40.05 -26.07
C ILE A 368 -20.86 -41.30 -26.83
N ARG A 369 -21.71 -41.87 -27.70
CA ARG A 369 -21.35 -43.02 -28.54
C ARG A 369 -20.07 -42.73 -29.35
N LYS A 370 -19.99 -41.58 -30.01
CA LYS A 370 -18.79 -41.17 -30.76
C LYS A 370 -17.55 -41.04 -29.87
N ILE A 371 -17.70 -40.55 -28.64
CA ILE A 371 -16.59 -40.40 -27.68
C ILE A 371 -16.06 -41.77 -27.24
N VAL A 372 -16.93 -42.68 -26.81
CA VAL A 372 -16.51 -43.96 -26.23
C VAL A 372 -16.02 -44.96 -27.30
N ASN A 373 -16.57 -44.89 -28.52
CA ASN A 373 -16.17 -45.75 -29.63
C ASN A 373 -14.67 -45.57 -29.98
N ARG A 374 -14.10 -44.36 -29.79
CA ARG A 374 -12.68 -44.11 -30.03
C ARG A 374 -11.73 -44.91 -29.14
N LYS A 375 -12.22 -45.42 -27.99
CA LYS A 375 -11.45 -46.26 -27.06
C LYS A 375 -11.88 -47.74 -27.10
N ASN A 376 -12.58 -48.16 -28.17
CA ASN A 376 -13.20 -49.48 -28.33
C ASN A 376 -14.24 -49.80 -27.23
N TYR A 377 -14.97 -48.79 -26.74
CA TYR A 377 -16.13 -48.98 -25.86
C TYR A 377 -17.41 -48.64 -26.62
N HIS A 378 -18.53 -49.18 -26.17
CA HIS A 378 -19.85 -48.85 -26.69
C HIS A 378 -20.83 -48.56 -25.54
N ILE A 379 -21.95 -47.94 -25.89
CA ILE A 379 -23.06 -47.72 -24.96
C ILE A 379 -24.10 -48.84 -25.11
N LYS A 380 -24.30 -49.63 -24.05
CA LYS A 380 -25.37 -50.62 -23.95
C LYS A 380 -26.61 -49.96 -23.33
N LYS A 381 -27.74 -50.01 -24.02
CA LYS A 381 -29.02 -49.57 -23.45
C LYS A 381 -29.48 -50.60 -22.41
N CYS A 382 -29.75 -50.14 -21.18
CA CYS A 382 -30.16 -50.99 -20.06
C CYS A 382 -31.63 -50.82 -19.68
N ASP A 383 -32.20 -49.66 -20.00
CA ASP A 383 -33.61 -49.32 -19.74
C ASP A 383 -34.07 -48.25 -20.76
N LYS A 384 -35.29 -47.70 -20.64
CA LYS A 384 -35.89 -46.71 -21.54
C LYS A 384 -34.95 -45.57 -21.89
N TYR A 385 -34.26 -45.02 -20.88
CA TYR A 385 -33.32 -43.89 -21.02
C TYR A 385 -31.93 -44.15 -20.43
N THR A 386 -31.70 -45.31 -19.82
CA THR A 386 -30.45 -45.62 -19.11
C THR A 386 -29.46 -46.34 -20.01
N TYR A 387 -28.22 -45.87 -20.04
CA TYR A 387 -27.13 -46.43 -20.84
C TYR A 387 -25.92 -46.75 -19.95
N ARG A 388 -25.24 -47.87 -20.24
CA ARG A 388 -24.00 -48.27 -19.58
C ARG A 388 -22.86 -48.29 -20.59
N ILE A 389 -21.70 -47.75 -20.19
CA ILE A 389 -20.48 -47.77 -21.00
C ILE A 389 -19.78 -49.11 -20.76
N THR A 390 -19.58 -49.91 -21.81
CA THR A 390 -19.02 -51.26 -21.71
C THR A 390 -18.22 -51.64 -22.95
N ARG A 391 -17.29 -52.59 -22.80
CA ARG A 391 -16.59 -53.26 -23.91
C ARG A 391 -17.35 -54.46 -24.47
N GLY A 392 -18.37 -54.94 -23.76
CA GLY A 392 -19.09 -56.17 -24.12
C GLY A 392 -18.35 -57.48 -23.81
N ILE A 393 -17.12 -57.39 -23.28
CA ILE A 393 -16.28 -58.54 -22.91
C ILE A 393 -16.46 -58.80 -21.42
N LYS A 394 -16.93 -60.00 -21.04
CA LYS A 394 -17.07 -60.41 -19.63
C LYS A 394 -15.69 -60.51 -18.97
N GLY A 395 -15.60 -60.13 -17.68
CA GLY A 395 -14.38 -60.25 -16.88
C GLY A 395 -13.32 -59.15 -17.09
N GLN A 396 -13.38 -58.35 -18.15
CA GLN A 396 -12.42 -57.25 -18.36
C GLN A 396 -12.72 -56.03 -17.48
N LYS A 397 -11.67 -55.42 -16.94
CA LYS A 397 -11.73 -54.15 -16.20
C LYS A 397 -12.17 -53.03 -17.15
N ASN A 398 -13.11 -52.19 -16.70
CA ASN A 398 -13.57 -51.02 -17.45
C ASN A 398 -12.65 -49.83 -17.19
N ILE A 399 -11.97 -49.33 -18.23
CA ILE A 399 -11.01 -48.22 -18.12
C ILE A 399 -11.64 -46.98 -17.53
N TYR A 400 -12.89 -46.65 -17.89
CA TYR A 400 -13.58 -45.49 -17.34
C TYR A 400 -13.86 -45.65 -15.84
N LYS A 401 -14.12 -46.88 -15.38
CA LYS A 401 -14.26 -47.16 -13.95
C LYS A 401 -12.93 -46.95 -13.22
N GLU A 402 -11.83 -47.44 -13.77
CA GLU A 402 -10.50 -47.26 -13.18
C GLU A 402 -10.04 -45.80 -13.20
N GLU A 403 -10.29 -45.06 -14.28
CA GLU A 403 -10.01 -43.63 -14.34
C GLU A 403 -10.89 -42.82 -13.37
N LEU A 404 -12.17 -43.16 -13.22
CA LEU A 404 -13.04 -42.54 -12.20
C LEU A 404 -12.57 -42.86 -10.77
N LYS A 405 -11.97 -44.03 -10.52
CA LYS A 405 -11.36 -44.33 -9.21
C LYS A 405 -10.11 -43.48 -8.97
N LYS A 406 -9.23 -43.34 -9.98
CA LYS A 406 -8.04 -42.46 -9.90
C LYS A 406 -8.40 -41.01 -9.63
N LEU A 407 -9.51 -40.55 -10.21
CA LEU A 407 -10.07 -39.21 -9.98
C LEU A 407 -10.91 -39.11 -8.69
N GLU A 408 -10.98 -40.16 -7.88
CA GLU A 408 -11.77 -40.25 -6.64
C GLU A 408 -13.28 -39.98 -6.81
N LEU A 409 -13.81 -40.23 -8.00
CA LEU A 409 -15.21 -40.01 -8.36
C LEU A 409 -16.05 -41.28 -8.32
N TYR A 410 -15.45 -42.45 -8.57
CA TYR A 410 -16.19 -43.72 -8.51
C TYR A 410 -16.66 -43.99 -7.08
N GLY A 411 -17.93 -44.37 -6.91
CA GLY A 411 -18.54 -44.52 -5.58
C GLY A 411 -19.16 -43.24 -5.01
N LYS A 412 -18.88 -42.07 -5.58
CA LYS A 412 -19.55 -40.82 -5.18
C LYS A 412 -21.02 -40.85 -5.61
N ASN A 413 -21.85 -40.13 -4.87
CA ASN A 413 -23.28 -39.96 -5.13
C ASN A 413 -23.59 -38.48 -5.45
N SER A 414 -24.86 -38.12 -5.58
CA SER A 414 -25.29 -36.76 -5.96
C SER A 414 -24.81 -35.65 -5.03
N TYR A 415 -24.58 -35.96 -3.74
CA TYR A 415 -24.18 -35.02 -2.70
C TYR A 415 -22.66 -34.87 -2.58
N THR A 416 -21.89 -35.83 -3.09
CA THR A 416 -20.44 -35.94 -2.86
C THR A 416 -19.59 -35.85 -4.11
N LYS A 417 -20.22 -35.82 -5.30
CA LYS A 417 -19.54 -35.58 -6.58
C LYS A 417 -18.93 -34.18 -6.67
N PHE A 418 -17.81 -34.03 -7.39
CA PHE A 418 -17.06 -32.78 -7.55
C PHE A 418 -16.34 -32.76 -8.93
N ILE A 419 -15.73 -31.64 -9.33
CA ILE A 419 -14.89 -31.59 -10.53
C ILE A 419 -13.42 -31.73 -10.09
N PRO A 420 -12.66 -32.71 -10.62
CA PRO A 420 -11.24 -32.85 -10.30
C PRO A 420 -10.44 -31.63 -10.78
N THR A 421 -9.42 -31.24 -10.02
CA THR A 421 -8.59 -30.05 -10.28
C THR A 421 -7.96 -30.04 -11.67
N ASP A 422 -7.52 -31.21 -12.17
CA ASP A 422 -6.95 -31.34 -13.52
C ASP A 422 -7.94 -30.99 -14.64
N TYR A 423 -9.24 -31.03 -14.37
CA TYR A 423 -10.29 -30.62 -15.31
C TYR A 423 -10.68 -29.13 -15.16
N ILE A 424 -10.27 -28.49 -14.06
CA ILE A 424 -10.40 -27.04 -13.84
C ILE A 424 -9.18 -26.29 -14.41
N TYR A 425 -7.99 -26.88 -14.32
CA TYR A 425 -6.75 -26.30 -14.88
C TYR A 425 -6.32 -27.07 -16.13
N THR A 426 -7.14 -26.96 -17.18
CA THR A 426 -6.91 -27.58 -18.49
C THR A 426 -7.23 -26.59 -19.60
N SER A 427 -6.97 -26.99 -20.85
CA SER A 427 -7.17 -26.13 -22.02
C SER A 427 -8.57 -25.50 -22.06
N ILE A 428 -8.67 -24.28 -22.61
CA ILE A 428 -9.95 -23.55 -22.76
C ILE A 428 -10.99 -24.44 -23.46
N LYS A 429 -10.59 -25.15 -24.52
CA LYS A 429 -11.45 -26.04 -25.29
C LYS A 429 -12.02 -27.18 -24.43
N ASP A 430 -11.20 -27.77 -23.57
CA ASP A 430 -11.61 -28.88 -22.73
C ASP A 430 -12.48 -28.44 -21.54
N ARG A 431 -12.23 -27.25 -20.99
CA ARG A 431 -13.15 -26.62 -20.01
C ARG A 431 -14.51 -26.30 -20.60
N ILE A 432 -14.58 -25.81 -21.84
CA ILE A 432 -15.85 -25.60 -22.55
C ILE A 432 -16.58 -26.93 -22.73
N LYS A 433 -15.89 -28.00 -23.15
CA LYS A 433 -16.49 -29.34 -23.27
C LYS A 433 -17.03 -29.84 -21.94
N LEU A 434 -16.27 -29.67 -20.86
CA LEU A 434 -16.70 -30.03 -19.50
C LEU A 434 -17.96 -29.29 -19.08
N LEU A 435 -17.97 -27.97 -19.26
CA LEU A 435 -19.13 -27.13 -19.00
C LEU A 435 -20.33 -27.59 -19.84
N ASN A 436 -20.13 -27.89 -21.12
CA ASN A 436 -21.19 -28.41 -21.99
C ASN A 436 -21.75 -29.74 -21.50
N GLY A 437 -20.93 -30.67 -21.01
CA GLY A 437 -21.39 -31.95 -20.47
C GLY A 437 -22.29 -31.77 -19.24
N LEU A 438 -21.85 -30.89 -18.32
CA LEU A 438 -22.62 -30.53 -17.12
C LEU A 438 -23.95 -29.88 -17.51
N MET A 439 -23.90 -28.88 -18.39
CA MET A 439 -25.04 -28.06 -18.75
C MET A 439 -26.04 -28.76 -19.69
N ASP A 440 -25.57 -29.66 -20.55
CA ASP A 440 -26.45 -30.43 -21.44
C ASP A 440 -27.25 -31.49 -20.68
N GLY A 441 -26.71 -32.03 -19.58
CA GLY A 441 -27.48 -32.84 -18.63
C GLY A 441 -28.40 -31.98 -17.77
N ASP A 442 -27.92 -31.60 -16.58
CA ASP A 442 -28.69 -30.92 -15.53
C ASP A 442 -28.85 -29.39 -15.72
N GLY A 443 -28.11 -28.78 -16.64
CA GLY A 443 -28.21 -27.33 -16.87
C GLY A 443 -29.47 -26.93 -17.65
N SER A 444 -29.93 -25.71 -17.43
CA SER A 444 -31.11 -25.17 -18.11
C SER A 444 -30.92 -23.70 -18.52
N SER A 445 -31.73 -23.28 -19.50
CA SER A 445 -31.84 -21.90 -19.94
C SER A 445 -33.32 -21.54 -19.99
N ASP A 446 -33.69 -20.46 -19.29
CA ASP A 446 -35.07 -19.97 -19.29
C ASP A 446 -35.41 -19.26 -20.62
N PHE A 447 -36.66 -18.81 -20.77
CA PHE A 447 -37.11 -18.11 -21.99
C PHE A 447 -36.42 -16.75 -22.20
N LYS A 448 -35.81 -16.18 -21.15
CA LYS A 448 -35.02 -14.94 -21.19
C LYS A 448 -33.52 -15.24 -21.44
N GLY A 449 -33.15 -16.51 -21.65
CA GLY A 449 -31.79 -16.95 -21.86
C GLY A 449 -30.92 -16.91 -20.60
N ASN A 450 -31.51 -16.89 -19.40
CA ASN A 450 -30.77 -16.97 -18.14
C ASN A 450 -30.36 -18.42 -17.87
N ILE A 451 -29.11 -18.61 -17.46
CA ILE A 451 -28.52 -19.92 -17.26
C ILE A 451 -28.66 -20.33 -15.80
N GLU A 452 -29.19 -21.53 -15.57
CA GLU A 452 -29.30 -22.11 -14.24
C GLU A 452 -28.77 -23.55 -14.24
N TYR A 453 -28.17 -23.95 -13.12
CA TYR A 453 -27.80 -25.33 -12.81
C TYR A 453 -28.17 -25.60 -11.35
N SER A 454 -28.66 -26.79 -11.02
CA SER A 454 -29.00 -27.16 -9.64
C SER A 454 -28.30 -28.46 -9.26
N THR A 455 -27.70 -28.50 -8.07
CA THR A 455 -27.06 -29.70 -7.52
C THR A 455 -27.25 -29.76 -6.01
N THR A 456 -27.18 -30.94 -5.44
CA THR A 456 -27.14 -31.13 -3.98
C THR A 456 -25.71 -31.21 -3.44
N SER A 457 -24.70 -31.35 -4.31
CA SER A 457 -23.28 -31.27 -3.92
C SER A 457 -22.83 -29.82 -3.84
N TYR A 458 -22.42 -29.40 -2.64
CA TYR A 458 -21.81 -28.08 -2.41
C TYR A 458 -20.50 -27.94 -3.21
N LYS A 459 -19.65 -28.97 -3.17
CA LYS A 459 -18.33 -28.92 -3.84
C LYS A 459 -18.47 -28.82 -5.35
N LEU A 460 -19.41 -29.56 -5.95
CA LEU A 460 -19.71 -29.43 -7.37
C LEU A 460 -20.21 -28.03 -7.72
N ALA A 461 -21.04 -27.41 -6.87
CA ALA A 461 -21.49 -26.03 -7.09
C ALA A 461 -20.30 -25.05 -7.07
N GLU A 462 -19.41 -25.14 -6.09
CA GLU A 462 -18.19 -24.32 -6.04
C GLU A 462 -17.32 -24.52 -7.29
N ASN A 463 -17.08 -25.77 -7.69
CA ASN A 463 -16.25 -26.05 -8.87
C ASN A 463 -16.89 -25.54 -10.17
N ILE A 464 -18.22 -25.57 -10.31
CA ILE A 464 -18.89 -25.00 -11.49
C ILE A 464 -18.74 -23.48 -11.51
N VAL A 465 -18.82 -22.80 -10.35
CA VAL A 465 -18.54 -21.37 -10.27
C VAL A 465 -17.09 -21.08 -10.70
N GLU A 466 -16.13 -21.85 -10.21
CA GLU A 466 -14.72 -21.71 -10.58
C GLU A 466 -14.53 -21.92 -12.10
N LEU A 467 -15.12 -22.98 -12.66
CA LEU A 467 -15.07 -23.30 -14.08
C LEU A 467 -15.63 -22.14 -14.93
N VAL A 468 -16.79 -21.59 -14.55
CA VAL A 468 -17.40 -20.46 -15.27
C VAL A 468 -16.52 -19.20 -15.19
N ARG A 469 -16.01 -18.86 -14.00
CA ARG A 469 -15.13 -17.70 -13.80
C ARG A 469 -13.83 -17.84 -14.62
N SER A 470 -13.26 -19.04 -14.64
CA SER A 470 -12.06 -19.34 -15.43
C SER A 470 -12.25 -19.19 -16.95
N LEU A 471 -13.49 -19.29 -17.44
CA LEU A 471 -13.87 -19.11 -18.84
C LEU A 471 -14.30 -17.66 -19.15
N GLY A 472 -14.12 -16.73 -18.23
CA GLY A 472 -14.50 -15.32 -18.40
C GLY A 472 -16.00 -15.04 -18.20
N GLY A 473 -16.71 -15.91 -17.49
CA GLY A 473 -18.10 -15.72 -17.09
C GLY A 473 -18.25 -15.22 -15.65
N LEU A 474 -19.45 -14.75 -15.31
CA LEU A 474 -19.86 -14.51 -13.93
C LEU A 474 -20.70 -15.68 -13.45
N ALA A 475 -20.43 -16.18 -12.26
CA ALA A 475 -21.25 -17.21 -11.63
C ALA A 475 -21.35 -17.03 -10.13
N LYS A 476 -22.51 -17.42 -9.61
CA LYS A 476 -22.80 -17.52 -8.17
C LYS A 476 -23.82 -18.60 -7.91
N PHE A 477 -23.89 -19.07 -6.67
CA PHE A 477 -24.95 -19.97 -6.24
C PHE A 477 -25.64 -19.48 -4.97
N LYS A 478 -26.86 -19.97 -4.75
CA LYS A 478 -27.61 -19.78 -3.51
C LYS A 478 -28.01 -21.13 -2.94
N LYS A 479 -27.85 -21.28 -1.63
CA LYS A 479 -28.37 -22.41 -0.86
C LYS A 479 -29.91 -22.35 -0.84
N ARG A 480 -30.57 -23.50 -1.01
CA ARG A 480 -32.03 -23.69 -1.00
C ARG A 480 -32.39 -24.99 -0.31
N LYS A 481 -33.55 -25.01 0.36
CA LYS A 481 -34.20 -26.25 0.78
C LYS A 481 -35.18 -26.67 -0.31
N THR A 482 -35.01 -27.88 -0.85
CA THR A 482 -35.86 -28.45 -1.90
C THR A 482 -36.59 -29.67 -1.36
N LYS A 483 -37.89 -29.78 -1.62
CA LYS A 483 -38.70 -30.93 -1.22
C LYS A 483 -38.69 -31.98 -2.32
N CYS A 484 -38.34 -33.21 -1.98
CA CYS A 484 -38.39 -34.37 -2.87
C CYS A 484 -38.94 -35.56 -2.10
N ASN A 485 -39.95 -36.26 -2.64
CA ASN A 485 -40.61 -37.40 -1.99
C ASN A 485 -40.99 -37.14 -0.52
N GLY A 486 -41.56 -35.97 -0.24
CA GLY A 486 -41.96 -35.57 1.11
C GLY A 486 -40.83 -35.09 2.03
N LYS A 487 -39.56 -35.34 1.70
CA LYS A 487 -38.39 -34.95 2.51
C LYS A 487 -37.73 -33.68 1.99
N TYR A 488 -37.15 -32.89 2.89
CA TYR A 488 -36.39 -31.69 2.54
C TYR A 488 -34.90 -32.01 2.42
N PHE A 489 -34.30 -31.53 1.33
CA PHE A 489 -32.88 -31.67 1.07
C PHE A 489 -32.25 -30.30 0.83
N GLU A 490 -31.00 -30.16 1.23
CA GLU A 490 -30.20 -29.00 0.86
C GLU A 490 -29.79 -29.10 -0.61
N SER A 491 -29.87 -27.97 -1.30
CA SER A 491 -29.55 -27.86 -2.72
C SER A 491 -28.96 -26.48 -3.02
N TYR A 492 -28.20 -26.40 -4.10
CA TYR A 492 -27.48 -25.22 -4.53
C TYR A 492 -27.92 -24.88 -5.94
N ARG A 493 -28.58 -23.72 -6.08
CA ARG A 493 -28.98 -23.21 -7.39
C ARG A 493 -27.96 -22.20 -7.87
N LEU A 494 -27.29 -22.54 -8.96
CA LEU A 494 -26.30 -21.73 -9.63
C LEU A 494 -26.94 -20.87 -10.71
N ARG A 495 -26.38 -19.67 -10.89
CA ARG A 495 -26.63 -18.81 -12.05
C ARG A 495 -25.30 -18.45 -12.69
N ALA A 496 -25.25 -18.58 -14.00
CA ALA A 496 -24.09 -18.22 -14.80
C ALA A 496 -24.47 -17.19 -15.88
N SER A 497 -23.52 -16.33 -16.24
CA SER A 497 -23.67 -15.36 -17.31
C SER A 497 -22.35 -15.23 -18.05
N PHE A 498 -22.42 -15.25 -19.38
CA PHE A 498 -21.33 -14.95 -20.31
C PHE A 498 -21.79 -13.81 -21.23
N ASN A 499 -20.84 -13.21 -21.97
CA ASN A 499 -21.18 -12.30 -23.07
C ASN A 499 -22.00 -13.03 -24.14
N ASP A 500 -21.67 -14.30 -24.40
CA ASP A 500 -22.53 -15.23 -25.13
C ASP A 500 -22.83 -16.47 -24.27
N ASN A 501 -24.07 -16.56 -23.78
CA ASN A 501 -24.53 -17.68 -22.99
C ASN A 501 -24.61 -19.01 -23.79
N SER A 502 -24.55 -18.97 -25.13
CA SER A 502 -24.58 -20.17 -25.96
C SER A 502 -23.37 -21.09 -25.73
N ILE A 503 -22.26 -20.54 -25.24
CA ILE A 503 -21.04 -21.27 -24.87
C ILE A 503 -21.31 -22.37 -23.82
N CYS A 504 -22.33 -22.19 -22.97
CA CYS A 504 -22.67 -23.12 -21.91
C CYS A 504 -23.18 -24.46 -22.44
N PHE A 505 -23.79 -24.51 -23.62
CA PHE A 505 -24.45 -25.71 -24.13
C PHE A 505 -23.79 -26.24 -25.39
N SER A 506 -23.86 -27.55 -25.62
CA SER A 506 -23.61 -28.10 -26.96
C SER A 506 -24.89 -28.54 -27.66
N LEU A 507 -25.96 -28.75 -26.88
CA LEU A 507 -27.25 -29.22 -27.36
C LEU A 507 -28.00 -28.12 -28.14
N PRO A 508 -28.38 -28.33 -29.42
CA PRO A 508 -28.91 -27.29 -30.29
C PRO A 508 -30.13 -26.56 -29.71
N ARG A 509 -31.09 -27.29 -29.12
CA ARG A 509 -32.29 -26.68 -28.52
C ARG A 509 -31.97 -25.76 -27.32
N LYS A 510 -30.95 -26.09 -26.51
CA LYS A 510 -30.54 -25.28 -25.36
C LYS A 510 -29.72 -24.06 -25.81
N LYS A 511 -28.84 -24.24 -26.82
CA LYS A 511 -28.15 -23.12 -27.50
C LYS A 511 -29.13 -22.09 -28.06
N ALA A 512 -30.11 -22.54 -28.85
CA ALA A 512 -31.09 -21.66 -29.48
C ALA A 512 -31.92 -20.85 -28.48
N ARG A 513 -32.13 -21.36 -27.24
CA ARG A 513 -32.80 -20.61 -26.17
C ARG A 513 -31.95 -19.46 -25.62
N CYS A 514 -30.62 -19.56 -25.68
CA CYS A 514 -29.69 -18.54 -25.16
C CYS A 514 -29.58 -17.33 -26.09
N SER A 515 -29.70 -17.54 -27.40
CA SER A 515 -29.46 -16.54 -28.44
C SER A 515 -30.66 -15.62 -28.74
N LYS A 516 -31.77 -15.74 -28.00
CA LYS A 516 -33.02 -15.02 -28.31
C LYS A 516 -33.00 -13.52 -28.03
N ARG A 517 -31.97 -13.00 -27.36
CA ARG A 517 -31.89 -11.57 -26.99
C ARG A 517 -30.44 -11.10 -26.96
N ILE A 518 -30.18 -9.93 -27.54
CA ILE A 518 -28.92 -9.21 -27.38
C ILE A 518 -28.80 -8.80 -25.91
N LYS A 519 -27.80 -9.34 -25.22
CA LYS A 519 -27.52 -9.00 -23.82
C LYS A 519 -26.43 -7.94 -23.76
N PRO A 520 -26.52 -6.99 -22.81
CA PRO A 520 -25.39 -6.12 -22.52
C PRO A 520 -24.21 -6.97 -22.04
N THR A 521 -23.00 -6.52 -22.36
CA THR A 521 -21.75 -7.12 -21.88
C THR A 521 -21.82 -7.32 -20.38
N ILE A 522 -21.44 -8.51 -19.91
CA ILE A 522 -21.39 -8.79 -18.48
C ILE A 522 -20.35 -7.90 -17.81
N LYS A 523 -20.66 -7.45 -16.59
CA LYS A 523 -19.79 -6.59 -15.79
C LYS A 523 -19.81 -7.06 -14.35
N ARG A 524 -18.63 -7.10 -13.73
CA ARG A 524 -18.52 -7.28 -12.30
C ARG A 524 -18.75 -5.92 -11.63
N THR A 525 -19.57 -5.88 -10.58
CA THR A 525 -19.85 -4.62 -9.88
C THR A 525 -19.59 -4.78 -8.39
N LEU A 526 -19.00 -3.76 -7.79
CA LEU A 526 -18.75 -3.75 -6.35
C LEU A 526 -20.07 -3.74 -5.59
N LYS A 527 -20.17 -4.62 -4.60
CA LYS A 527 -21.39 -4.80 -3.78
C LYS A 527 -21.16 -4.36 -2.35
N GLU A 528 -19.97 -4.59 -1.80
CA GLU A 528 -19.68 -4.31 -0.39
C GLU A 528 -18.17 -4.19 -0.21
N VAL A 529 -17.73 -3.34 0.72
CA VAL A 529 -16.33 -3.22 1.16
C VAL A 529 -16.33 -3.26 2.69
N LYS A 530 -15.50 -4.13 3.28
CA LYS A 530 -15.41 -4.30 4.74
C LYS A 530 -13.98 -4.16 5.20
N TYR A 531 -13.75 -3.36 6.24
CA TYR A 531 -12.48 -3.45 6.96
C TYR A 531 -12.38 -4.81 7.66
N ILE A 532 -11.24 -5.50 7.50
CA ILE A 532 -11.02 -6.83 8.10
C ILE A 532 -9.82 -6.89 9.04
N GLY A 533 -9.20 -5.75 9.33
CA GLY A 533 -8.08 -5.63 10.27
C GLY A 533 -6.74 -5.35 9.60
N LYS A 534 -5.72 -5.19 10.45
CA LYS A 534 -4.34 -4.97 10.05
C LYS A 534 -3.64 -6.32 9.80
N MET A 535 -3.02 -6.51 8.63
CA MET A 535 -2.42 -7.78 8.23
C MET A 535 -1.07 -7.55 7.56
N GLN A 536 -0.20 -8.57 7.58
CA GLN A 536 1.03 -8.55 6.80
C GLN A 536 0.73 -8.64 5.30
N THR A 537 1.30 -7.71 4.54
CA THR A 537 1.01 -7.53 3.12
C THR A 537 2.28 -7.51 2.27
N ARG A 538 2.11 -7.84 0.99
CA ARG A 538 3.18 -7.86 -0.01
C ARG A 538 2.68 -7.31 -1.34
N CYS A 539 3.60 -6.79 -2.14
CA CYS A 539 3.36 -6.29 -3.49
C CYS A 539 4.17 -7.10 -4.50
N ILE A 540 3.69 -7.20 -5.74
CA ILE A 540 4.48 -7.74 -6.86
C ILE A 540 4.53 -6.73 -8.02
N LYS A 541 5.58 -6.77 -8.83
CA LYS A 541 5.65 -6.09 -10.12
C LYS A 541 5.57 -7.12 -11.21
N VAL A 542 4.75 -6.89 -12.24
CA VAL A 542 4.64 -7.76 -13.40
C VAL A 542 5.18 -7.07 -14.65
N SER A 543 5.58 -7.83 -15.65
CA SER A 543 6.21 -7.32 -16.87
C SER A 543 5.22 -6.74 -17.90
N ALA A 544 3.92 -6.98 -17.73
CA ALA A 544 2.88 -6.47 -18.63
C ALA A 544 2.82 -4.94 -18.60
N CYS A 545 2.70 -4.30 -19.77
CA CYS A 545 2.68 -2.83 -19.89
C CYS A 545 1.49 -2.17 -19.17
N ASP A 546 0.36 -2.87 -19.07
CA ASP A 546 -0.81 -2.42 -18.32
C ASP A 546 -0.77 -2.83 -16.84
N GLU A 547 0.27 -3.56 -16.42
CA GLU A 547 0.58 -4.02 -15.07
C GLU A 547 -0.55 -4.84 -14.41
N MET A 548 -1.41 -5.48 -15.21
CA MET A 548 -2.52 -6.26 -14.71
C MET A 548 -2.16 -7.72 -14.47
N TYR A 549 -2.84 -8.33 -13.51
CA TYR A 549 -2.79 -9.77 -13.24
C TYR A 549 -4.10 -10.19 -12.57
N ILE A 550 -4.20 -11.45 -12.21
CA ILE A 550 -5.42 -12.03 -11.64
C ILE A 550 -5.16 -12.45 -10.21
N THR A 551 -5.99 -11.93 -9.31
CA THR A 551 -6.05 -12.31 -7.89
C THR A 551 -7.34 -13.08 -7.61
N ASP A 552 -7.48 -13.55 -6.38
CA ASP A 552 -8.66 -14.18 -5.76
C ASP A 552 -9.93 -14.20 -6.63
N ASP A 553 -10.56 -15.37 -6.81
CA ASP A 553 -11.85 -15.50 -7.52
C ASP A 553 -11.88 -14.94 -8.96
N TYR A 554 -10.73 -14.98 -9.64
CA TYR A 554 -10.55 -14.44 -11.00
C TYR A 554 -10.86 -12.94 -11.07
N ILE A 555 -10.48 -12.20 -10.04
CA ILE A 555 -10.62 -10.74 -10.00
C ILE A 555 -9.42 -10.11 -10.69
N VAL A 556 -9.72 -9.26 -11.68
CA VAL A 556 -8.72 -8.47 -12.37
C VAL A 556 -8.22 -7.39 -11.42
N THR A 557 -6.93 -7.40 -11.19
CA THR A 557 -6.24 -6.47 -10.31
C THR A 557 -5.10 -5.81 -11.06
N LYS A 558 -4.66 -4.67 -10.55
CA LYS A 558 -3.56 -3.92 -11.15
C LYS A 558 -2.56 -3.60 -10.06
N ASN A 559 -1.31 -4.00 -10.28
CA ASN A 559 -0.23 -3.39 -9.53
C ASN A 559 0.20 -2.18 -10.33
N THR A 560 0.61 -1.11 -9.65
CA THR A 560 1.28 -0.02 -10.34
C THR A 560 2.60 0.15 -9.65
N GLY A 561 3.69 -0.11 -10.37
CA GLY A 561 5.03 -0.11 -9.78
C GLY A 561 5.28 1.21 -9.06
N LYS A 562 5.51 1.12 -7.75
CA LYS A 562 6.20 2.15 -6.95
C LYS A 562 7.57 2.46 -7.56
N THR A 563 8.17 1.43 -8.18
CA THR A 563 9.53 1.33 -8.69
C THR A 563 9.75 1.88 -10.10
N LEU A 564 8.80 1.90 -11.03
CA LEU A 564 9.14 2.33 -12.40
C LEU A 564 9.48 3.83 -12.49
N LEU A 565 8.75 4.70 -11.78
CA LEU A 565 9.04 6.14 -11.79
C LEU A 565 10.34 6.44 -11.02
N SER A 566 10.45 5.96 -9.78
CA SER A 566 11.63 6.20 -8.93
C SER A 566 12.89 5.49 -9.46
N ASP A 567 12.79 4.25 -9.95
CA ASP A 567 13.96 3.53 -10.51
C ASP A 567 14.37 4.11 -11.86
N ASN A 568 13.44 4.51 -12.73
CA ASN A 568 13.82 5.13 -14.01
C ASN A 568 14.40 6.51 -13.78
N MET A 569 13.84 7.28 -12.84
CA MET A 569 14.39 8.58 -12.45
C MET A 569 15.77 8.39 -11.82
N GLY A 570 15.93 7.46 -10.88
CA GLY A 570 17.21 7.12 -10.27
C GLY A 570 18.24 6.61 -11.28
N LYS A 571 17.85 5.75 -12.23
CA LYS A 571 18.73 5.27 -13.31
C LYS A 571 19.12 6.40 -14.26
N ASN A 572 18.18 7.27 -14.63
CA ASN A 572 18.47 8.41 -15.51
C ASN A 572 19.45 9.37 -14.82
N ILE A 573 19.24 9.69 -13.55
CA ILE A 573 20.14 10.53 -12.75
C ILE A 573 21.51 9.86 -12.58
N ALA A 574 21.55 8.55 -12.34
CA ALA A 574 22.81 7.79 -12.24
C ALA A 574 23.59 7.76 -13.57
N GLN A 575 22.91 7.72 -14.72
CA GLN A 575 23.54 7.82 -16.05
C GLN A 575 24.19 9.19 -16.29
N LEU A 576 23.75 10.23 -15.58
CA LEU A 576 24.37 11.56 -15.60
C LEU A 576 25.59 11.65 -14.65
N GLY A 577 26.03 10.54 -14.04
CA GLY A 577 27.17 10.49 -13.13
C GLY A 577 26.87 10.98 -11.71
N ILE A 578 25.59 11.16 -11.36
CA ILE A 578 25.17 11.67 -10.05
C ILE A 578 24.87 10.47 -9.13
N PRO A 579 25.45 10.41 -7.91
CA PRO A 579 25.15 9.35 -6.96
C PRO A 579 23.68 9.34 -6.56
N VAL A 580 23.02 8.18 -6.65
CA VAL A 580 21.63 8.00 -6.24
C VAL A 580 21.56 6.96 -5.13
N LEU A 581 21.00 7.35 -3.98
CA LEU A 581 20.66 6.44 -2.89
C LEU A 581 19.18 6.07 -3.01
N ASN A 582 18.87 4.82 -3.33
CA ASN A 582 17.50 4.31 -3.31
C ASN A 582 17.26 3.68 -1.93
N MET A 583 16.41 4.31 -1.11
CA MET A 583 16.04 3.80 0.20
C MET A 583 14.73 2.99 0.07
N ASP A 584 14.79 1.69 0.39
CA ASP A 584 13.62 0.79 0.37
C ASP A 584 12.77 0.87 1.64
#